data_AF-A0A1Q8ZMU1-F1
#
_entry.id   AF-A0A1Q8ZMU1-F1
#
_cell.length_a   1.000
_cell.length_b   1.000
_cell.length_c   1.000
_cell.angle_alpha   90.00
_cell.angle_beta   90.00
_cell.angle_gamma   90.00
#
_symmetry.space_group_name_H-M   'P 1'
#
loop_
_entity.id
_entity.type
_entity.pdbx_description
1 polymer ?
#
loop_
_entity_poly.entity_id
_entity_poly.type
_entity_poly.pdbx_seq_one_letter_code
_entity_poly.pdbx_strand_id
1 'polypeptide(L)'
;MGKIEDEIKPWVGEERRRGEELFEHLEKHIRDVAVKCFKSFDPTTVVVPEELLRLEAVKFRRLCEGEFKREYFDTQGKVIREISNKIGFTRFIVDACSIYAIEWTLAVLKETRWSASKREAFIRTLMKGLYTDVAVAVHSLIDDMNADAEQQRAEFDRQRAEDAQADSRAMAILGKALSSLASGNLSVQLTDPLPEKHEGSRRDFNNAAEALRQAMLGISQTSEDICRGMQEISSSTSDLSRRTEQQASSLEETAAALDQITATVRRTSEGASQATIVAASAKDEAGKSSQIMKEAEVAMSEIATSSSQITQIVSVIDEIAFQTNLLALNAGVEAARAGEAGKGFAVVAQEVRALAQRSADAAKEIRGLIATSTQQVERGVTLVESTGQTLTAIVGKVTEMDRLITDIAASAREQATGLHEINTAVNHMDQVTQQNAAMVEESTAAVNEMNARSIELAKLIQRFSITGQGQAALSFTRYAA
;
A
#
# COMPACT_ATOMS: atom_id res chain seq x y z
N MET A 1 67.21 12.01 -48.77
CA MET A 1 68.60 12.25 -49.21
C MET A 1 68.52 13.12 -50.48
N GLY A 2 69.51 13.95 -50.80
CA GLY A 2 69.55 14.57 -52.15
C GLY A 2 69.71 13.47 -53.21
N LYS A 3 69.34 13.70 -54.47
CA LYS A 3 69.53 12.65 -55.49
C LYS A 3 71.02 12.44 -55.72
N ILE A 4 71.48 11.20 -55.68
CA ILE A 4 72.88 10.84 -55.98
C ILE A 4 73.35 11.32 -57.37
N GLU A 5 72.41 11.46 -58.31
CA GLU A 5 72.62 12.05 -59.64
C GLU A 5 73.13 13.49 -59.60
N ASP A 6 72.77 14.24 -58.56
CA ASP A 6 73.15 15.65 -58.38
C ASP A 6 74.54 15.79 -57.71
N GLU A 7 75.00 14.75 -57.02
CA GLU A 7 76.25 14.73 -56.26
C GLU A 7 77.43 14.17 -57.07
N ILE A 8 77.19 13.20 -57.94
CA ILE A 8 78.22 12.58 -58.79
C ILE A 8 78.29 13.31 -60.13
N LYS A 9 79.42 14.01 -60.36
CA LYS A 9 79.66 14.76 -61.60
C LYS A 9 80.47 13.93 -62.62
N PRO A 10 80.18 14.02 -63.93
CA PRO A 10 80.98 13.38 -64.96
C PRO A 10 82.43 13.87 -64.98
N TRP A 11 83.38 12.99 -65.28
CA TRP A 11 84.79 13.38 -65.38
C TRP A 11 85.06 14.20 -66.65
N VAL A 12 85.97 15.17 -66.54
CA VAL A 12 86.34 16.09 -67.63
C VAL A 12 87.86 16.24 -67.74
N GLY A 13 88.33 16.67 -68.92
CA GLY A 13 89.74 17.00 -69.13
C GLY A 13 90.68 15.78 -69.03
N GLU A 14 91.77 15.92 -68.27
CA GLU A 14 92.81 14.89 -68.14
C GLU A 14 92.30 13.61 -67.45
N GLU A 15 91.37 13.74 -66.51
CA GLU A 15 90.82 12.61 -65.76
C GLU A 15 90.01 11.67 -66.66
N ARG A 16 89.17 12.23 -67.54
CA ARG A 16 88.44 11.47 -68.55
C ARG A 16 89.37 10.82 -69.58
N ARG A 17 90.34 11.57 -70.11
CA ARG A 17 91.30 11.04 -71.10
C ARG A 17 92.10 9.86 -70.56
N ARG A 18 92.50 9.93 -69.28
CA ARG A 18 93.16 8.83 -68.56
C ARG A 18 92.22 7.63 -68.40
N GLY A 19 90.94 7.88 -68.18
CA GLY A 19 89.88 6.89 -68.13
C GLY A 19 89.65 6.16 -69.45
N GLU A 20 89.58 6.89 -70.56
CA GLU A 20 89.48 6.36 -71.92
C GLU A 20 90.68 5.46 -72.23
N GLU A 21 91.90 5.93 -71.94
CA GLU A 21 93.13 5.15 -72.11
C GLU A 21 93.11 3.88 -71.23
N LEU A 22 92.61 3.98 -69.99
CA LEU A 22 92.48 2.84 -69.08
C LEU A 22 91.52 1.78 -69.65
N PHE A 23 90.37 2.21 -70.16
CA PHE A 23 89.37 1.31 -70.74
C PHE A 23 89.93 0.55 -71.95
N GLU A 24 90.58 1.24 -72.89
CA GLU A 24 91.17 0.62 -74.09
C GLU A 24 92.17 -0.51 -73.75
N HIS A 25 92.92 -0.36 -72.67
CA HIS A 25 93.87 -1.39 -72.25
C HIS A 25 93.23 -2.55 -71.50
N LEU A 26 92.10 -2.30 -70.82
CA LEU A 26 91.47 -3.27 -69.93
C LEU A 26 90.25 -3.96 -70.53
N GLU A 27 89.68 -3.46 -71.63
CA GLU A 27 88.47 -4.05 -72.24
C GLU A 27 88.63 -5.54 -72.59
N LYS A 28 89.86 -5.95 -72.95
CA LYS A 28 90.23 -7.35 -73.20
C LYS A 28 89.98 -8.29 -72.01
N HIS A 29 89.88 -7.75 -70.78
CA HIS A 29 89.66 -8.51 -69.55
C HIS A 29 88.20 -8.58 -69.09
N ILE A 30 87.26 -7.89 -69.74
CA ILE A 30 85.84 -7.81 -69.34
C ILE A 30 85.23 -9.19 -69.11
N ARG A 31 85.47 -10.13 -70.04
CA ARG A 31 84.92 -11.49 -69.95
C ARG A 31 85.40 -12.23 -68.70
N ASP A 32 86.71 -12.17 -68.43
CA ASP A 32 87.32 -12.85 -67.28
C ASP A 32 86.83 -12.26 -65.96
N VAL A 33 86.77 -10.92 -65.88
CA VAL A 33 86.28 -10.22 -64.69
C VAL A 33 84.81 -10.54 -64.46
N ALA A 34 83.97 -10.46 -65.50
CA ALA A 34 82.55 -10.76 -65.41
C ALA A 34 82.30 -12.18 -64.89
N VAL A 35 82.95 -13.21 -65.44
CA VAL A 35 82.78 -14.60 -64.98
C VAL A 35 83.08 -14.75 -63.49
N LYS A 36 84.16 -14.12 -63.01
CA LYS A 36 84.55 -14.21 -61.60
C LYS A 36 83.61 -13.43 -60.67
N CYS A 37 83.12 -12.28 -61.13
CA CYS A 37 82.17 -11.48 -60.37
C CYS A 37 80.81 -12.19 -60.30
N PHE A 38 80.31 -12.74 -61.39
CA PHE A 38 79.08 -13.53 -61.37
C PHE A 38 79.23 -14.80 -60.51
N LYS A 39 80.40 -15.46 -60.52
CA LYS A 39 80.70 -16.57 -59.60
C LYS A 39 80.62 -16.20 -58.12
N SER A 40 80.82 -14.93 -57.76
CA SER A 40 80.74 -14.49 -56.35
C SER A 40 79.34 -14.59 -55.77
N PHE A 41 78.31 -14.43 -56.60
CA PHE A 41 76.91 -14.47 -56.19
C PHE A 41 76.11 -15.64 -56.78
N ASP A 42 76.63 -16.28 -57.84
CA ASP A 42 76.17 -17.56 -58.36
C ASP A 42 77.37 -18.48 -58.67
N PRO A 43 77.76 -19.36 -57.72
CA PRO A 43 78.90 -20.27 -57.87
C PRO A 43 78.81 -21.21 -59.08
N THR A 44 77.62 -21.41 -59.64
CA THR A 44 77.39 -22.29 -60.80
C THR A 44 77.67 -21.60 -62.13
N THR A 45 77.97 -20.30 -62.12
CA THR A 45 78.27 -19.54 -63.35
C THR A 45 79.53 -20.06 -64.03
N VAL A 46 79.36 -20.75 -65.17
CA VAL A 46 80.48 -21.19 -66.02
C VAL A 46 80.66 -20.25 -67.21
N VAL A 47 79.58 -19.70 -67.75
CA VAL A 47 79.57 -18.79 -68.91
C VAL A 47 78.64 -17.62 -68.62
N VAL A 48 79.10 -16.40 -68.87
CA VAL A 48 78.26 -15.19 -68.83
C VAL A 48 77.68 -14.98 -70.23
N PRO A 49 76.34 -14.87 -70.39
CA PRO A 49 75.69 -14.55 -71.65
C PRO A 49 76.28 -13.33 -72.36
N GLU A 50 76.37 -13.37 -73.69
CA GLU A 50 77.00 -12.31 -74.48
C GLU A 50 76.30 -10.95 -74.32
N GLU A 51 74.99 -10.94 -74.06
CA GLU A 51 74.22 -9.74 -73.75
C GLU A 51 74.67 -9.09 -72.43
N LEU A 52 74.87 -9.88 -71.37
CA LEU A 52 75.38 -9.38 -70.09
C LEU A 52 76.82 -8.89 -70.22
N LEU A 53 77.65 -9.54 -71.04
CA LEU A 53 79.01 -9.07 -71.33
C LEU A 53 79.01 -7.71 -72.05
N ARG A 54 78.04 -7.46 -72.94
CA ARG A 54 77.87 -6.15 -73.58
C ARG A 54 77.47 -5.08 -72.58
N LEU A 55 76.51 -5.39 -71.70
CA LEU A 55 76.09 -4.47 -70.64
C LEU A 55 77.22 -4.17 -69.67
N GLU A 56 78.01 -5.19 -69.34
CA GLU A 56 79.20 -5.07 -68.49
C GLU A 56 80.29 -4.23 -69.16
N ALA A 57 80.51 -4.40 -70.47
CA ALA A 57 81.43 -3.55 -71.23
C ALA A 57 81.00 -2.07 -71.23
N VAL A 58 79.70 -1.82 -71.41
CA VAL A 58 79.14 -0.46 -71.35
C VAL A 58 79.27 0.12 -69.94
N LYS A 59 78.96 -0.67 -68.90
CA LYS A 59 79.14 -0.28 -67.50
C LYS A 59 80.59 0.07 -67.22
N PHE A 60 81.52 -0.85 -67.48
CA PHE A 60 82.92 -0.67 -67.19
C PHE A 60 83.53 0.51 -67.96
N ARG A 61 83.13 0.72 -69.22
CA ARG A 61 83.49 1.93 -69.97
C ARG A 61 83.05 3.19 -69.24
N ARG A 62 81.77 3.27 -68.83
CA ARG A 62 81.25 4.42 -68.09
C ARG A 62 81.97 4.65 -66.77
N LEU A 63 82.35 3.58 -66.05
CA LEU A 63 83.16 3.68 -64.83
C LEU A 63 84.56 4.24 -65.09
N CYS A 64 85.20 3.80 -66.16
CA CYS A 64 86.54 4.24 -66.55
C CYS A 64 86.53 5.67 -67.10
N GLU A 65 85.60 6.03 -67.96
CA GLU A 65 85.50 7.38 -68.54
C GLU A 65 84.89 8.41 -67.58
N GLY A 66 84.31 7.95 -66.47
CA GLY A 66 83.55 8.77 -65.53
C GLY A 66 82.26 9.31 -66.14
N GLU A 67 81.61 8.55 -67.02
CA GLU A 67 80.36 8.94 -67.69
C GLU A 67 79.13 8.55 -66.83
N PHE A 68 78.92 9.29 -65.75
CA PHE A 68 77.79 9.14 -64.83
C PHE A 68 76.59 10.01 -65.24
N LYS A 69 75.92 9.64 -66.34
CA LYS A 69 74.66 10.29 -66.77
C LYS A 69 73.44 9.61 -66.16
N ARG A 70 72.27 10.27 -66.19
CA ARG A 70 70.98 9.73 -65.67
C ARG A 70 70.69 8.28 -66.08
N GLU A 71 70.97 7.93 -67.34
CA GLU A 71 70.84 6.56 -67.87
C GLU A 71 71.66 5.51 -67.10
N TYR A 72 72.83 5.88 -66.59
CA TYR A 72 73.66 5.00 -65.78
C TYR A 72 72.99 4.73 -64.44
N PHE A 73 72.46 5.74 -63.76
CA PHE A 73 71.74 5.58 -62.49
C PHE A 73 70.45 4.76 -62.66
N ASP A 74 69.65 5.04 -63.69
CA ASP A 74 68.39 4.32 -63.97
C ASP A 74 68.63 2.83 -64.25
N THR A 75 69.73 2.52 -64.94
CA THR A 75 70.10 1.15 -65.30
C THR A 75 70.73 0.42 -64.12
N GLN A 76 71.72 1.04 -63.47
CA GLN A 76 72.45 0.41 -62.36
C GLN A 76 71.54 0.22 -61.15
N GLY A 77 70.66 1.16 -60.82
CA GLY A 77 69.71 0.99 -59.70
C GLY A 77 68.83 -0.26 -59.85
N LYS A 78 68.38 -0.59 -61.07
CA LYS A 78 67.62 -1.82 -61.35
C LYS A 78 68.47 -3.08 -61.17
N VAL A 79 69.68 -3.09 -61.73
CA VAL A 79 70.61 -4.23 -61.62
C VAL A 79 71.01 -4.47 -60.17
N ILE A 80 71.35 -3.41 -59.44
CA ILE A 80 71.73 -3.46 -58.03
C ILE A 80 70.58 -4.01 -57.18
N ARG A 81 69.34 -3.53 -57.39
CA ARG A 81 68.15 -4.09 -56.75
C ARG A 81 67.99 -5.58 -57.00
N GLU A 82 68.09 -6.00 -58.26
CA GLU A 82 67.89 -7.40 -58.62
C GLU A 82 68.93 -8.31 -57.97
N ILE A 83 70.20 -7.91 -57.98
CA ILE A 83 71.29 -8.69 -57.36
C ILE A 83 71.16 -8.65 -55.83
N SER A 84 70.98 -7.47 -55.23
CA SER A 84 70.80 -7.30 -53.78
C SER A 84 69.62 -8.11 -53.25
N ASN A 85 68.50 -8.18 -53.97
CA ASN A 85 67.36 -9.02 -53.59
C ASN A 85 67.69 -10.53 -53.61
N LYS A 86 68.62 -10.95 -54.46
CA LYS A 86 69.03 -12.38 -54.55
C LYS A 86 70.03 -12.77 -53.45
N ILE A 87 70.97 -11.90 -53.08
CA ILE A 87 72.08 -12.26 -52.19
C ILE A 87 72.15 -11.49 -50.86
N GLY A 88 71.33 -10.46 -50.71
CA GLY A 88 71.34 -9.52 -49.59
C GLY A 88 72.31 -8.35 -49.79
N PHE A 89 71.92 -7.17 -49.31
CA PHE A 89 72.69 -5.92 -49.44
C PHE A 89 74.14 -6.03 -48.94
N THR A 90 74.31 -6.55 -47.72
CA THR A 90 75.64 -6.71 -47.12
C THR A 90 76.55 -7.57 -47.99
N ARG A 91 76.00 -8.66 -48.55
CA ARG A 91 76.76 -9.58 -49.40
C ARG A 91 77.06 -8.98 -50.77
N PHE A 92 76.14 -8.20 -51.33
CA PHE A 92 76.39 -7.46 -52.57
C PHE A 92 77.56 -6.48 -52.42
N ILE A 93 77.56 -5.65 -51.36
CA ILE A 93 78.62 -4.67 -51.12
C ILE A 93 79.95 -5.33 -50.74
N VAL A 94 79.93 -6.31 -49.83
CA VAL A 94 81.15 -6.91 -49.29
C VAL A 94 81.75 -7.94 -50.25
N ASP A 95 80.95 -8.80 -50.87
CA ASP A 95 81.46 -9.89 -51.71
C ASP A 95 81.52 -9.47 -53.19
N ALA A 96 80.39 -9.04 -53.77
CA ALA A 96 80.32 -8.81 -55.22
C ALA A 96 81.13 -7.58 -55.64
N CYS A 97 80.98 -6.44 -54.94
CA CYS A 97 81.75 -5.23 -55.26
C CYS A 97 83.25 -5.39 -54.96
N SER A 98 83.63 -6.14 -53.92
CA SER A 98 85.07 -6.35 -53.62
C SER A 98 85.74 -7.25 -54.66
N ILE A 99 85.06 -8.31 -55.12
CA ILE A 99 85.55 -9.19 -56.19
C ILE A 99 85.64 -8.42 -57.51
N TYR A 100 84.65 -7.57 -57.79
CA TYR A 100 84.68 -6.69 -58.95
C TYR A 100 85.87 -5.71 -58.91
N ALA A 101 86.14 -5.10 -57.75
CA ALA A 101 87.26 -4.19 -57.59
C ALA A 101 88.63 -4.88 -57.66
N ILE A 102 88.81 -6.03 -57.00
CA ILE A 102 90.09 -6.74 -57.00
C ILE A 102 90.43 -7.30 -58.37
N GLU A 103 89.45 -7.82 -59.12
CA GLU A 103 89.69 -8.40 -60.44
C GLU A 103 90.09 -7.35 -61.47
N TRP A 104 89.47 -6.17 -61.43
CA TRP A 104 89.93 -5.04 -62.25
C TRP A 104 91.30 -4.52 -61.82
N THR A 105 91.58 -4.48 -60.52
CA THR A 105 92.90 -4.07 -60.01
C THR A 105 93.99 -5.05 -60.45
N LEU A 106 93.71 -6.36 -60.41
CA LEU A 106 94.61 -7.39 -60.92
C LEU A 106 94.82 -7.26 -62.43
N ALA A 107 93.80 -6.86 -63.20
CA ALA A 107 93.95 -6.58 -64.63
C ALA A 107 94.93 -5.43 -64.88
N VAL A 108 94.89 -4.35 -64.09
CA VAL A 108 95.87 -3.25 -64.14
C VAL A 108 97.28 -3.71 -63.77
N LEU A 109 97.41 -4.59 -62.77
CA LEU A 109 98.70 -5.09 -62.29
C LEU A 109 99.39 -6.04 -63.28
N LYS A 110 98.62 -6.76 -64.12
CA LYS A 110 99.17 -7.64 -65.17
C LYS A 110 99.89 -6.89 -66.27
N GLU A 111 99.65 -5.60 -66.44
CA GLU A 111 100.28 -4.81 -67.50
C GLU A 111 101.68 -4.36 -67.08
N THR A 112 102.71 -5.05 -67.60
CA THR A 112 104.12 -4.87 -67.20
C THR A 112 104.84 -3.72 -67.92
N ARG A 113 104.22 -3.13 -68.95
CA ARG A 113 104.81 -2.08 -69.80
C ARG A 113 104.72 -0.67 -69.22
N TRP A 114 103.93 -0.46 -68.17
CA TRP A 114 103.73 0.86 -67.57
C TRP A 114 104.74 1.17 -66.46
N SER A 115 105.11 2.44 -66.33
CA SER A 115 105.86 2.92 -65.17
C SER A 115 105.03 2.82 -63.89
N ALA A 116 105.69 2.75 -62.73
CA ALA A 116 105.01 2.70 -61.43
C ALA A 116 104.02 3.87 -61.24
N SER A 117 104.42 5.09 -61.66
CA SER A 117 103.57 6.28 -61.59
C SER A 117 102.34 6.19 -62.51
N LYS A 118 102.49 5.67 -63.73
CA LYS A 118 101.35 5.46 -64.66
C LYS A 118 100.38 4.41 -64.14
N ARG A 119 100.91 3.32 -63.56
CA ARG A 119 100.09 2.27 -62.94
C ARG A 119 99.31 2.79 -61.73
N GLU A 120 99.95 3.57 -60.85
CA GLU A 120 99.25 4.19 -59.72
C GLU A 120 98.12 5.12 -60.20
N ALA A 121 98.38 5.94 -61.21
CA ALA A 121 97.37 6.84 -61.77
C ALA A 121 96.16 6.07 -62.33
N PHE A 122 96.38 4.94 -62.99
CA PHE A 122 95.30 4.07 -63.48
C PHE A 122 94.54 3.34 -62.38
N ILE A 123 95.22 2.79 -61.37
CA ILE A 123 94.54 2.20 -60.21
C ILE A 123 93.68 3.25 -59.50
N ARG A 124 94.19 4.48 -59.35
CA ARG A 124 93.44 5.59 -58.74
C ARG A 124 92.19 5.95 -59.54
N THR A 125 92.31 6.03 -60.87
CA THR A 125 91.16 6.27 -61.76
C THR A 125 90.15 5.14 -61.70
N LEU A 126 90.59 3.88 -61.77
CA LEU A 126 89.74 2.71 -61.62
C LEU A 126 88.97 2.73 -60.29
N MET A 127 89.68 2.95 -59.17
CA MET A 127 89.06 2.97 -57.84
C MET A 127 88.04 4.10 -57.71
N LYS A 128 88.31 5.29 -58.28
CA LYS A 128 87.29 6.36 -58.30
C LYS A 128 86.02 5.92 -59.02
N GLY A 129 86.13 5.26 -60.16
CA GLY A 129 84.96 4.77 -60.91
C GLY A 129 84.19 3.71 -60.12
N LEU A 130 84.91 2.73 -59.57
CA LEU A 130 84.34 1.64 -58.78
C LEU A 130 83.64 2.11 -57.49
N TYR A 131 84.28 2.99 -56.71
CA TYR A 131 83.65 3.54 -55.50
C TYR A 131 82.45 4.43 -55.82
N THR A 132 82.40 5.03 -57.01
CA THR A 132 81.22 5.75 -57.49
C THR A 132 80.07 4.78 -57.75
N ASP A 133 80.31 3.63 -58.37
CA ASP A 133 79.31 2.54 -58.56
C ASP A 133 78.79 2.00 -57.22
N VAL A 134 79.68 1.81 -56.23
CA VAL A 134 79.30 1.41 -54.87
C VAL A 134 78.44 2.48 -54.19
N ALA A 135 78.77 3.77 -54.35
CA ALA A 135 77.96 4.86 -53.82
C ALA A 135 76.54 4.86 -54.42
N VAL A 136 76.42 4.64 -55.74
CA VAL A 136 75.11 4.46 -56.42
C VAL A 136 74.32 3.30 -55.81
N ALA A 137 74.99 2.18 -55.53
CA ALA A 137 74.34 1.01 -54.95
C ALA A 137 73.80 1.23 -53.54
N VAL A 138 74.61 1.85 -52.67
CA VAL A 138 74.19 2.16 -51.31
C VAL A 138 73.00 3.11 -51.31
N HIS A 139 73.03 4.14 -52.16
CA HIS A 139 71.95 5.13 -52.24
C HIS A 139 70.63 4.51 -52.74
N SER A 140 70.68 3.75 -53.84
CA SER A 140 69.48 3.14 -54.42
C SER A 140 68.76 2.21 -53.44
N LEU A 141 69.51 1.44 -52.64
CA LEU A 141 68.92 0.49 -51.70
C LEU A 141 68.40 1.16 -50.43
N ILE A 142 69.05 2.23 -49.97
CA ILE A 142 68.55 3.04 -48.85
C ILE A 142 67.23 3.73 -49.21
N ASP A 143 67.11 4.26 -50.44
CA ASP A 143 65.87 4.89 -50.90
C ASP A 143 64.69 3.91 -50.94
N ASP A 144 64.92 2.68 -51.42
CA ASP A 144 63.89 1.63 -51.43
C ASP A 144 63.46 1.24 -49.99
N MET A 145 64.42 1.07 -49.07
CA MET A 145 64.13 0.77 -47.66
C MET A 145 63.32 1.89 -46.98
N ASN A 146 63.59 3.15 -47.30
CA ASN A 146 62.85 4.28 -46.76
C ASN A 146 61.40 4.32 -47.30
N ALA A 147 61.20 4.03 -48.59
CA ALA A 147 59.88 3.99 -49.20
C ALA A 147 58.96 2.91 -48.58
N ASP A 148 59.49 1.70 -48.34
CA ASP A 148 58.73 0.62 -47.69
C ASP A 148 58.36 0.97 -46.25
N ALA A 149 59.27 1.59 -45.50
CA ALA A 149 59.03 2.04 -44.13
C ALA A 149 57.95 3.15 -44.06
N GLU A 150 57.91 4.05 -45.04
CA GLU A 150 56.88 5.09 -45.15
C GLU A 150 55.50 4.49 -45.45
N GLN A 151 55.41 3.50 -46.33
CA GLN A 151 54.14 2.82 -46.65
C GLN A 151 53.54 2.11 -45.42
N GLN A 152 54.36 1.36 -44.67
CA GLN A 152 53.90 0.67 -43.47
C GLN A 152 53.44 1.65 -42.37
N ARG A 153 54.14 2.78 -42.22
CA ARG A 153 53.72 3.84 -41.29
C ARG A 153 52.40 4.47 -41.71
N ALA A 154 52.23 4.77 -42.99
CA ALA A 154 50.99 5.35 -43.52
C ALA A 154 49.79 4.41 -43.35
N GLU A 155 49.97 3.09 -43.56
CA GLU A 155 48.92 2.09 -43.34
C GLU A 155 48.56 1.95 -41.85
N PHE A 156 49.56 1.90 -40.97
CA PHE A 156 49.34 1.86 -39.52
C PHE A 156 48.62 3.12 -39.00
N ASP A 157 49.04 4.30 -39.44
CA ASP A 157 48.40 5.57 -39.06
C ASP A 157 46.98 5.68 -39.63
N ARG A 158 46.72 5.15 -40.82
CA ARG A 158 45.36 5.06 -41.38
C ARG A 158 44.46 4.16 -40.55
N GLN A 159 44.91 2.95 -40.19
CA GLN A 159 44.11 2.04 -39.36
C GLN A 159 43.83 2.66 -37.98
N ARG A 160 44.82 3.30 -37.36
CA ARG A 160 44.61 4.03 -36.10
C ARG A 160 43.60 5.18 -36.25
N ALA A 161 43.64 5.92 -37.35
CA ALA A 161 42.69 7.00 -37.60
C ALA A 161 41.27 6.47 -37.80
N GLU A 162 41.09 5.38 -38.54
CA GLU A 162 39.79 4.71 -38.74
C GLU A 162 39.24 4.16 -37.40
N ASP A 163 40.07 3.49 -36.61
CA ASP A 163 39.70 2.98 -35.28
C ASP A 163 39.34 4.10 -34.29
N ALA A 164 40.10 5.21 -34.31
CA ALA A 164 39.85 6.39 -33.46
C ALA A 164 38.58 7.15 -33.89
N GLN A 165 38.23 7.13 -35.18
CA GLN A 165 36.98 7.71 -35.67
C GLN A 165 35.78 6.83 -35.28
N ALA A 166 35.91 5.50 -35.34
CA ALA A 166 34.91 4.55 -34.88
C ALA A 166 34.66 4.67 -33.35
N ASP A 167 35.74 4.64 -32.55
CA ASP A 167 36.02 5.54 -31.40
C ASP A 167 34.98 6.60 -31.09
N SER A 168 35.31 7.76 -31.63
CA SER A 168 34.60 9.00 -31.37
C SER A 168 33.11 8.89 -31.72
N ARG A 169 32.77 8.19 -32.81
CA ARG A 169 31.37 7.98 -33.21
C ARG A 169 30.59 7.14 -32.19
N ALA A 170 31.16 6.02 -31.72
CA ALA A 170 30.51 5.18 -30.73
C ALA A 170 30.28 5.93 -29.41
N MET A 171 31.28 6.69 -28.95
CA MET A 171 31.17 7.53 -27.76
C MET A 171 30.16 8.66 -27.92
N ALA A 172 30.07 9.29 -29.11
CA ALA A 172 29.07 10.31 -29.39
C ALA A 172 27.64 9.75 -29.37
N ILE A 173 27.43 8.55 -29.92
CA ILE A 173 26.14 7.85 -29.89
C ILE A 173 25.74 7.53 -28.45
N LEU A 174 26.64 6.93 -27.67
CA LEU A 174 26.41 6.63 -26.25
C LEU A 174 26.14 7.91 -25.45
N GLY A 175 26.93 8.97 -25.67
CA GLY A 175 26.74 10.27 -25.01
C GLY A 175 25.39 10.90 -25.31
N LYS A 176 24.92 10.83 -26.56
CA LYS A 176 23.58 11.31 -26.95
C LYS A 176 22.46 10.50 -26.32
N ALA A 177 22.63 9.18 -26.23
CA ALA A 177 21.67 8.29 -25.60
C ALA A 177 21.59 8.53 -24.08
N LEU A 178 22.74 8.70 -23.42
CA LEU A 178 22.82 9.10 -22.01
C LEU A 178 22.20 10.49 -21.76
N SER A 179 22.44 11.46 -22.64
CA SER A 179 21.79 12.77 -22.54
C SER A 179 20.27 12.68 -22.67
N SER A 180 19.77 11.83 -23.57
CA SER A 180 18.34 11.59 -23.71
C SER A 180 17.76 10.89 -22.48
N LEU A 181 18.46 9.89 -21.92
CA LEU A 181 18.08 9.21 -20.69
C LEU A 181 18.03 10.17 -19.50
N ALA A 182 19.04 11.04 -19.35
CA ALA A 182 19.11 12.06 -18.30
C ALA A 182 17.99 13.11 -18.43
N SER A 183 17.50 13.38 -19.64
CA SER A 183 16.32 14.24 -19.87
C SER A 183 14.99 13.55 -19.57
N GLY A 184 15.01 12.30 -19.12
CA GLY A 184 13.82 11.52 -18.76
C GLY A 184 13.29 10.63 -19.89
N ASN A 185 13.95 10.55 -21.04
CA ASN A 185 13.50 9.65 -22.11
C ASN A 185 13.98 8.22 -21.87
N LEU A 186 13.12 7.41 -21.25
CA LEU A 186 13.38 5.99 -20.97
C LEU A 186 13.06 5.07 -22.15
N SER A 187 12.54 5.63 -23.24
CA SER A 187 12.21 4.87 -24.47
C SER A 187 13.36 4.83 -25.47
N VAL A 188 14.53 5.39 -25.13
CA VAL A 188 15.70 5.39 -26.00
C VAL A 188 16.30 4.00 -26.05
N GLN A 189 16.54 3.53 -27.27
CA GLN A 189 17.21 2.27 -27.53
C GLN A 189 18.30 2.47 -28.59
N LEU A 190 19.48 1.94 -28.31
CA LEU A 190 20.58 1.88 -29.27
C LEU A 190 20.43 0.64 -30.15
N THR A 191 19.87 0.83 -31.34
CA THR A 191 19.62 -0.22 -32.33
C THR A 191 20.81 -0.46 -33.25
N ASP A 192 21.56 0.60 -33.56
CA ASP A 192 22.67 0.52 -34.49
C ASP A 192 23.85 -0.23 -33.84
N PRO A 193 24.48 -1.19 -34.55
CA PRO A 193 25.65 -1.89 -34.03
C PRO A 193 26.84 -0.94 -33.89
N LEU A 194 27.50 -1.03 -32.75
CA LEU A 194 28.75 -0.34 -32.44
C LEU A 194 29.95 -1.25 -32.76
N PRO A 195 31.17 -0.70 -32.84
CA PRO A 195 32.38 -1.51 -32.89
C PRO A 195 32.40 -2.53 -31.75
N GLU A 196 32.99 -3.71 -31.97
CA GLU A 196 32.94 -4.85 -31.04
C GLU A 196 33.33 -4.47 -29.60
N LYS A 197 34.34 -3.61 -29.44
CA LYS A 197 34.79 -3.05 -28.15
C LYS A 197 33.72 -2.26 -27.38
N HIS A 198 32.71 -1.71 -28.04
CA HIS A 198 31.62 -0.91 -27.44
C HIS A 198 30.26 -1.61 -27.45
N GLU A 199 30.15 -2.81 -28.05
CA GLU A 199 28.89 -3.57 -28.05
C GLU A 199 28.42 -3.93 -26.64
N GLY A 200 29.35 -4.15 -25.70
CA GLY A 200 29.04 -4.32 -24.28
C GLY A 200 28.28 -3.11 -23.72
N SER A 201 28.83 -1.90 -23.92
CA SER A 201 28.21 -0.65 -23.47
C SER A 201 26.83 -0.40 -24.10
N ARG A 202 26.63 -0.78 -25.38
CA ARG A 202 25.32 -0.70 -26.04
C ARG A 202 24.29 -1.58 -25.34
N ARG A 203 24.64 -2.83 -25.05
CA ARG A 203 23.76 -3.78 -24.35
C ARG A 203 23.45 -3.31 -22.93
N ASP A 204 24.46 -2.91 -22.17
CA ASP A 204 24.29 -2.45 -20.80
C ASP A 204 23.43 -1.19 -20.71
N PHE A 205 23.61 -0.24 -21.64
CA PHE A 205 22.74 0.94 -21.75
C PHE A 205 21.27 0.54 -22.00
N ASN A 206 21.01 -0.32 -22.99
CA ASN A 206 19.66 -0.75 -23.32
C ASN A 206 19.00 -1.50 -22.14
N ASN A 207 19.75 -2.37 -21.47
CA ASN A 207 19.28 -3.10 -20.29
C ASN A 207 18.94 -2.14 -19.13
N ALA A 208 19.78 -1.13 -18.88
CA ALA A 208 19.54 -0.13 -17.85
C ALA A 208 18.32 0.75 -18.16
N ALA A 209 18.18 1.20 -19.42
CA ALA A 209 17.03 1.97 -19.86
C ALA A 209 15.73 1.18 -19.72
N GLU A 210 15.73 -0.10 -20.12
CA GLU A 210 14.57 -0.98 -19.99
C GLU A 210 14.22 -1.26 -18.52
N ALA A 211 15.21 -1.53 -17.66
CA ALA A 211 14.97 -1.74 -16.23
C ALA A 211 14.36 -0.51 -15.55
N LEU A 212 14.86 0.69 -15.87
CA LEU A 212 14.29 1.95 -15.38
C LEU A 212 12.87 2.17 -15.91
N ARG A 213 12.63 1.87 -17.19
CA ARG A 213 11.30 1.99 -17.82
C ARG A 213 10.28 1.08 -17.13
N GLN A 214 10.64 -0.18 -16.87
CA GLN A 214 9.78 -1.14 -16.17
C GLN A 214 9.52 -0.72 -14.72
N ALA A 215 10.53 -0.22 -14.01
CA ALA A 215 10.35 0.31 -12.66
C ALA A 215 9.36 1.49 -12.65
N MET A 216 9.49 2.45 -13.57
CA MET A 216 8.57 3.59 -13.66
C MET A 216 7.15 3.19 -14.06
N LEU A 217 6.99 2.19 -14.94
CA LEU A 217 5.69 1.62 -15.26
C LEU A 217 5.03 0.97 -14.04
N GLY A 218 5.78 0.18 -13.27
CA GLY A 218 5.30 -0.45 -12.05
C GLY A 218 4.86 0.58 -11.00
N ILE A 219 5.63 1.67 -10.83
CA ILE A 219 5.26 2.77 -9.92
C ILE A 219 4.00 3.49 -10.44
N SER A 220 3.90 3.74 -11.75
CA SER A 220 2.72 4.39 -12.36
C SER A 220 1.45 3.59 -12.10
N GLN A 221 1.50 2.28 -12.34
CA GLN A 221 0.37 1.39 -12.13
C GLN A 221 -0.01 1.30 -10.64
N THR A 222 0.98 1.19 -9.76
CA THR A 222 0.76 1.20 -8.31
C THR A 222 0.11 2.51 -7.85
N SER A 223 0.53 3.65 -8.40
CA SER A 223 -0.04 4.96 -8.09
C SER A 223 -1.51 5.08 -8.54
N GLU A 224 -1.85 4.52 -9.71
CA GLU A 224 -3.23 4.46 -10.19
C GLU A 224 -4.12 3.58 -9.31
N ASP A 225 -3.60 2.43 -8.87
CA ASP A 225 -4.31 1.53 -7.96
C ASP A 225 -4.51 2.17 -6.58
N ILE A 226 -3.52 2.91 -6.06
CA ILE A 226 -3.68 3.71 -4.83
C ILE A 226 -4.77 4.77 -4.99
N CYS A 227 -4.78 5.53 -6.10
CA CYS A 227 -5.83 6.52 -6.36
C CYS A 227 -7.23 5.88 -6.36
N ARG A 228 -7.38 4.71 -6.99
CA ARG A 228 -8.65 3.98 -7.02
C ARG A 228 -9.07 3.52 -5.62
N GLY A 229 -8.13 2.94 -4.86
CA GLY A 229 -8.36 2.55 -3.46
C GLY A 229 -8.77 3.75 -2.58
N MET A 230 -8.14 4.90 -2.76
CA MET A 230 -8.52 6.12 -2.02
C MET A 230 -9.95 6.60 -2.33
N GLN A 231 -10.42 6.44 -3.57
CA GLN A 231 -11.81 6.76 -3.93
C GLN A 231 -12.81 5.83 -3.25
N GLU A 232 -12.51 4.54 -3.20
CA GLU A 232 -13.33 3.54 -2.49
C GLU A 232 -13.37 3.82 -0.98
N ILE A 233 -12.22 4.16 -0.38
CA ILE A 233 -12.17 4.55 1.04
C ILE A 233 -12.94 5.85 1.25
N SER A 234 -12.78 6.87 0.39
CA SER A 234 -13.53 8.13 0.48
C SER A 234 -15.05 7.89 0.47
N SER A 235 -15.53 7.03 -0.43
CA SER A 235 -16.95 6.66 -0.49
C SER A 235 -17.40 5.94 0.77
N SER A 236 -16.57 5.04 1.30
CA SER A 236 -16.86 4.27 2.51
C SER A 236 -16.89 5.18 3.75
N THR A 237 -15.97 6.13 3.86
CA THR A 237 -15.93 7.13 4.92
C THR A 237 -17.14 8.07 4.85
N SER A 238 -17.59 8.45 3.66
CA SER A 238 -18.81 9.24 3.49
C SER A 238 -20.07 8.48 3.94
N ASP A 239 -20.19 7.18 3.61
CA ASP A 239 -21.29 6.36 4.13
C ASP A 239 -21.22 6.19 5.66
N LEU A 240 -20.01 6.00 6.20
CA LEU A 240 -19.79 5.94 7.65
C LEU A 240 -20.20 7.24 8.34
N SER A 241 -19.89 8.41 7.76
CA SER A 241 -20.34 9.72 8.25
C SER A 241 -21.86 9.77 8.38
N ARG A 242 -22.56 9.46 7.28
CA ARG A 242 -24.03 9.49 7.23
C ARG A 242 -24.66 8.53 8.25
N ARG A 243 -24.09 7.33 8.39
CA ARG A 243 -24.56 6.34 9.38
C ARG A 243 -24.30 6.81 10.82
N THR A 244 -23.17 7.47 11.06
CA THR A 244 -22.83 8.03 12.38
C THR A 244 -23.78 9.17 12.74
N GLU A 245 -24.12 10.05 11.80
CA GLU A 245 -25.13 11.11 11.99
C GLU A 245 -26.52 10.54 12.27
N GLN A 246 -26.95 9.52 11.50
CA GLN A 246 -28.23 8.87 11.73
C GLN A 246 -28.27 8.16 13.09
N GLN A 247 -27.15 7.54 13.49
CA GLN A 247 -27.02 6.91 14.80
C GLN A 247 -27.08 7.92 15.94
N ALA A 248 -26.44 9.08 15.79
CA ALA A 248 -26.52 10.18 16.76
C ALA A 248 -27.97 10.65 16.94
N SER A 249 -28.70 10.89 15.84
CA SER A 249 -30.12 11.26 15.88
C SER A 249 -30.98 10.17 16.57
N SER A 250 -30.71 8.90 16.30
CA SER A 250 -31.45 7.78 16.92
C SER A 250 -31.14 7.67 18.43
N LEU A 251 -29.90 7.97 18.84
CA LEU A 251 -29.49 8.01 20.24
C LEU A 251 -30.15 9.17 20.99
N GLU A 252 -30.27 10.35 20.39
CA GLU A 252 -30.99 11.49 20.98
C GLU A 252 -32.47 11.15 21.23
N GLU A 253 -33.16 10.56 20.24
CA GLU A 253 -34.55 10.12 20.40
C GLU A 253 -34.69 9.04 21.48
N THR A 254 -33.75 8.09 21.52
CA THR A 254 -33.74 7.02 22.52
C THR A 254 -33.51 7.57 23.92
N ALA A 255 -32.57 8.51 24.08
CA ALA A 255 -32.31 9.17 25.35
C ALA A 255 -33.53 9.95 25.85
N ALA A 256 -34.19 10.71 24.97
CA ALA A 256 -35.43 11.43 25.29
C ALA A 256 -36.56 10.47 25.71
N ALA A 257 -36.72 9.35 25.01
CA ALA A 257 -37.69 8.31 25.37
C ALA A 257 -37.37 7.68 26.73
N LEU A 258 -36.10 7.41 27.02
CA LEU A 258 -35.66 6.87 28.31
C LEU A 258 -35.92 7.83 29.47
N ASP A 259 -35.72 9.14 29.27
CA ASP A 259 -36.05 10.15 30.28
C ASP A 259 -37.55 10.16 30.58
N GLN A 260 -38.40 10.08 29.55
CA GLN A 260 -39.86 10.00 29.72
C GLN A 260 -40.29 8.72 30.46
N ILE A 261 -39.70 7.57 30.12
CA ILE A 261 -39.97 6.30 30.79
C ILE A 261 -39.50 6.36 32.25
N THR A 262 -38.30 6.88 32.49
CA THR A 262 -37.73 7.03 33.85
C THR A 262 -38.61 7.90 34.72
N ALA A 263 -39.10 9.03 34.20
CA ALA A 263 -40.05 9.89 34.90
C ALA A 263 -41.37 9.16 35.21
N THR A 264 -41.85 8.34 34.27
CA THR A 264 -43.08 7.55 34.44
C THR A 264 -42.91 6.48 35.51
N VAL A 265 -41.80 5.73 35.51
CA VAL A 265 -41.51 4.70 36.51
C VAL A 265 -41.37 5.30 37.90
N ARG A 266 -40.68 6.45 38.02
CA ARG A 266 -40.58 7.18 39.29
C ARG A 266 -41.96 7.59 39.83
N ARG A 267 -42.81 8.17 38.98
CA ARG A 267 -44.19 8.53 39.34
C ARG A 267 -45.02 7.32 39.73
N THR A 268 -44.85 6.17 39.08
CA THR A 268 -45.50 4.91 39.46
C THR A 268 -45.05 4.44 40.84
N SER A 269 -43.75 4.54 41.15
CA SER A 269 -43.21 4.18 42.47
C SER A 269 -43.75 5.08 43.59
N GLU A 270 -43.77 6.40 43.36
CA GLU A 270 -44.36 7.37 44.29
C GLU A 270 -45.87 7.13 44.47
N GLY A 271 -46.60 6.89 43.38
CA GLY A 271 -48.03 6.56 43.40
C GLY A 271 -48.34 5.26 44.16
N ALA A 272 -47.52 4.22 43.97
CA ALA A 272 -47.64 2.98 44.72
C ALA A 272 -47.40 3.21 46.22
N SER A 273 -46.37 3.97 46.61
CA SER A 273 -46.13 4.32 48.01
C SER A 273 -47.32 5.06 48.64
N GLN A 274 -47.92 5.99 47.91
CA GLN A 274 -49.11 6.72 48.40
C GLN A 274 -50.32 5.78 48.54
N ALA A 275 -50.51 4.87 47.58
CA ALA A 275 -51.60 3.90 47.61
C ALA A 275 -51.47 2.93 48.80
N THR A 276 -50.25 2.51 49.17
CA THR A 276 -50.00 1.71 50.38
C THR A 276 -50.46 2.43 51.64
N ILE A 277 -50.16 3.72 51.79
CA ILE A 277 -50.59 4.52 52.95
C ILE A 277 -52.13 4.56 53.04
N VAL A 278 -52.81 4.80 51.91
CA VAL A 278 -54.27 4.84 51.86
C VAL A 278 -54.89 3.46 52.16
N ALA A 279 -54.33 2.39 51.61
CA ALA A 279 -54.79 1.03 51.86
C ALA A 279 -54.62 0.64 53.34
N ALA A 280 -53.49 0.99 53.97
CA ALA A 280 -53.25 0.77 55.39
C ALA A 280 -54.26 1.53 56.27
N SER A 281 -54.57 2.79 55.94
CA SER A 281 -55.61 3.57 56.64
C SER A 281 -56.99 2.94 56.49
N ALA A 282 -57.38 2.54 55.28
CA ALA A 282 -58.66 1.89 55.02
C ALA A 282 -58.81 0.55 55.76
N LYS A 283 -57.71 -0.21 55.88
CA LYS A 283 -57.66 -1.46 56.65
C LYS A 283 -57.91 -1.21 58.14
N ASP A 284 -57.29 -0.17 58.70
CA ASP A 284 -57.47 0.21 60.12
C ASP A 284 -58.91 0.67 60.39
N GLU A 285 -59.49 1.50 59.53
CA GLU A 285 -60.89 1.94 59.64
C GLU A 285 -61.90 0.79 59.51
N ALA A 286 -61.68 -0.12 58.56
CA ALA A 286 -62.50 -1.32 58.41
C ALA A 286 -62.37 -2.25 59.63
N GLY A 287 -61.17 -2.36 60.20
CA GLY A 287 -60.92 -3.10 61.45
C GLY A 287 -61.69 -2.52 62.63
N LYS A 288 -61.65 -1.20 62.83
CA LYS A 288 -62.44 -0.50 63.85
C LYS A 288 -63.95 -0.69 63.64
N SER A 289 -64.42 -0.59 62.39
CA SER A 289 -65.84 -0.79 62.05
C SER A 289 -66.29 -2.23 62.35
N SER A 290 -65.43 -3.22 62.08
CA SER A 290 -65.71 -4.63 62.42
C SER A 290 -65.83 -4.83 63.94
N GLN A 291 -64.99 -4.18 64.73
CA GLN A 291 -65.07 -4.21 66.19
C GLN A 291 -66.38 -3.58 66.71
N ILE A 292 -66.78 -2.41 66.17
CA ILE A 292 -68.05 -1.74 66.52
C ILE A 292 -69.25 -2.64 66.18
N MET A 293 -69.23 -3.34 65.03
CA MET A 293 -70.31 -4.27 64.68
C MET A 293 -70.40 -5.47 65.64
N LYS A 294 -69.26 -6.00 66.13
CA LYS A 294 -69.28 -7.06 67.16
C LYS A 294 -69.91 -6.56 68.46
N GLU A 295 -69.61 -5.34 68.87
CA GLU A 295 -70.24 -4.72 70.05
C GLU A 295 -71.74 -4.51 69.85
N ALA A 296 -72.16 -4.09 68.66
CA ALA A 296 -73.57 -3.95 68.30
C ALA A 296 -74.32 -5.30 68.27
N GLU A 297 -73.67 -6.36 67.81
CA GLU A 297 -74.21 -7.73 67.81
C GLU A 297 -74.49 -8.21 69.25
N VAL A 298 -73.53 -8.00 70.16
CA VAL A 298 -73.70 -8.32 71.59
C VAL A 298 -74.86 -7.53 72.18
N ALA A 299 -74.94 -6.22 71.95
CA ALA A 299 -76.02 -5.38 72.48
C ALA A 299 -77.41 -5.82 71.96
N MET A 300 -77.53 -6.19 70.68
CA MET A 300 -78.79 -6.69 70.13
C MET A 300 -79.17 -8.06 70.70
N SER A 301 -78.20 -8.93 70.96
CA SER A 301 -78.41 -10.22 71.61
C SER A 301 -78.89 -10.07 73.07
N GLU A 302 -78.35 -9.09 73.80
CA GLU A 302 -78.82 -8.72 75.15
C GLU A 302 -80.26 -8.19 75.13
N ILE A 303 -80.61 -7.34 74.15
CA ILE A 303 -81.99 -6.85 73.96
C ILE A 303 -82.96 -8.00 73.63
N ALA A 304 -82.54 -8.94 72.77
CA ALA A 304 -83.35 -10.12 72.43
C ALA A 304 -83.62 -10.98 73.68
N THR A 305 -82.58 -11.19 74.49
CA THR A 305 -82.67 -11.93 75.76
C THR A 305 -83.62 -11.22 76.74
N SER A 306 -83.49 -9.89 76.90
CA SER A 306 -84.36 -9.08 77.75
C SER A 306 -85.83 -9.14 77.29
N SER A 307 -86.07 -9.09 75.98
CA SER A 307 -87.43 -9.19 75.40
C SER A 307 -88.08 -10.55 75.67
N SER A 308 -87.30 -11.63 75.64
CA SER A 308 -87.76 -12.98 76.03
C SER A 308 -88.14 -13.04 77.52
N GLN A 309 -87.31 -12.46 78.39
CA GLN A 309 -87.62 -12.37 79.83
C GLN A 309 -88.90 -11.56 80.09
N ILE A 310 -89.10 -10.44 79.41
CA ILE A 310 -90.33 -9.64 79.51
C ILE A 310 -91.55 -10.46 79.06
N THR A 311 -91.43 -11.23 77.97
CA THR A 311 -92.51 -12.12 77.48
C THR A 311 -92.92 -13.14 78.55
N GLN A 312 -91.96 -13.69 79.29
CA GLN A 312 -92.21 -14.62 80.38
C GLN A 312 -92.93 -13.94 81.55
N ILE A 313 -92.52 -12.73 81.93
CA ILE A 313 -93.17 -11.93 82.98
C ILE A 313 -94.62 -11.61 82.59
N VAL A 314 -94.86 -11.16 81.36
CA VAL A 314 -96.21 -10.86 80.84
C VAL A 314 -97.10 -12.10 80.84
N SER A 315 -96.54 -13.29 80.59
CA SER A 315 -97.27 -14.55 80.67
C SER A 315 -97.70 -14.89 82.10
N VAL A 316 -96.83 -14.65 83.08
CA VAL A 316 -97.19 -14.78 84.51
C VAL A 316 -98.27 -13.77 84.91
N ILE A 317 -98.22 -12.53 84.41
CA ILE A 317 -99.26 -11.51 84.68
C ILE A 317 -100.62 -11.94 84.12
N ASP A 318 -100.66 -12.46 82.89
CA ASP A 318 -101.88 -13.00 82.26
C ASP A 318 -102.45 -14.18 83.08
N GLU A 319 -101.59 -15.06 83.57
CA GLU A 319 -101.98 -16.16 84.47
C GLU A 319 -102.55 -15.65 85.79
N ILE A 320 -101.91 -14.65 86.42
CA ILE A 320 -102.42 -14.01 87.66
C ILE A 320 -103.78 -13.36 87.39
N ALA A 321 -103.95 -12.66 86.27
CA ALA A 321 -105.21 -12.05 85.87
C ALA A 321 -106.31 -13.11 85.69
N PHE A 322 -106.01 -14.24 85.04
CA PHE A 322 -106.93 -15.36 84.89
C PHE A 322 -107.32 -16.00 86.23
N GLN A 323 -106.35 -16.25 87.11
CA GLN A 323 -106.61 -16.77 88.46
C GLN A 323 -107.47 -15.80 89.27
N THR A 324 -107.21 -14.48 89.18
CA THR A 324 -107.99 -13.43 89.85
C THR A 324 -109.43 -13.38 89.32
N ASN A 325 -109.63 -13.53 88.01
CA ASN A 325 -110.95 -13.61 87.38
C ASN A 325 -111.74 -14.84 87.89
N LEU A 326 -111.10 -16.00 88.04
CA LEU A 326 -111.71 -17.21 88.61
C LEU A 326 -112.04 -17.05 90.10
N LEU A 327 -111.14 -16.46 90.89
CA LEU A 327 -111.39 -16.14 92.30
C LEU A 327 -112.58 -15.19 92.46
N ALA A 328 -112.63 -14.14 91.64
CA ALA A 328 -113.73 -13.18 91.63
C ALA A 328 -115.06 -13.81 91.20
N LEU A 329 -115.03 -14.73 90.23
CA LEU A 329 -116.20 -15.51 89.83
C LEU A 329 -116.71 -16.39 90.97
N ASN A 330 -115.82 -17.13 91.64
CA ASN A 330 -116.16 -17.96 92.80
C ASN A 330 -116.76 -17.12 93.93
N ALA A 331 -116.16 -15.95 94.23
CA ALA A 331 -116.68 -15.01 95.22
C ALA A 331 -118.06 -14.45 94.82
N GLY A 332 -118.27 -14.15 93.54
CA GLY A 332 -119.56 -13.68 93.02
C GLY A 332 -120.66 -14.74 93.12
N VAL A 333 -120.33 -16.02 92.87
CA VAL A 333 -121.26 -17.15 93.03
C VAL A 333 -121.63 -17.34 94.51
N GLU A 334 -120.66 -17.30 95.42
CA GLU A 334 -120.93 -17.45 96.86
C GLU A 334 -121.71 -16.24 97.43
N ALA A 335 -121.44 -15.03 96.92
CA ALA A 335 -122.22 -13.83 97.26
C ALA A 335 -123.68 -13.93 96.77
N ALA A 336 -123.93 -14.48 95.58
CA ALA A 336 -125.29 -14.75 95.09
C ALA A 336 -126.00 -15.80 95.95
N ARG A 337 -125.26 -16.80 96.45
CA ARG A 337 -125.76 -17.85 97.35
C ARG A 337 -126.18 -17.32 98.72
N ALA A 338 -125.53 -16.25 99.20
CA ALA A 338 -125.83 -15.59 100.48
C ALA A 338 -127.04 -14.62 100.42
N GLY A 339 -127.67 -14.42 99.25
CA GLY A 339 -128.89 -13.62 99.11
C GLY A 339 -128.71 -12.13 99.42
N GLU A 340 -129.63 -11.53 100.19
CA GLU A 340 -129.61 -10.09 100.54
C GLU A 340 -128.33 -9.68 101.31
N ALA A 341 -127.79 -10.56 102.15
CA ALA A 341 -126.57 -10.30 102.93
C ALA A 341 -125.29 -10.22 102.07
N GLY A 342 -125.32 -10.82 100.86
CA GLY A 342 -124.18 -10.89 99.94
C GLY A 342 -124.10 -9.76 98.92
N LYS A 343 -125.08 -8.86 98.84
CA LYS A 343 -125.17 -7.82 97.78
C LYS A 343 -123.92 -6.94 97.68
N GLY A 344 -123.37 -6.49 98.81
CA GLY A 344 -122.14 -5.68 98.82
C GLY A 344 -120.92 -6.45 98.32
N PHE A 345 -120.79 -7.72 98.70
CA PHE A 345 -119.72 -8.61 98.23
C PHE A 345 -119.85 -8.95 96.74
N ALA A 346 -121.07 -9.08 96.22
CA ALA A 346 -121.31 -9.32 94.80
C ALA A 346 -120.81 -8.17 93.92
N VAL A 347 -121.02 -6.91 94.35
CA VAL A 347 -120.51 -5.72 93.63
C VAL A 347 -118.98 -5.69 93.63
N VAL A 348 -118.34 -5.95 94.77
CA VAL A 348 -116.87 -6.02 94.85
C VAL A 348 -116.32 -7.16 93.98
N ALA A 349 -116.95 -8.33 94.01
CA ALA A 349 -116.57 -9.46 93.17
C ALA A 349 -116.68 -9.12 91.66
N GLN A 350 -117.73 -8.40 91.25
CA GLN A 350 -117.89 -7.96 89.86
C GLN A 350 -116.83 -6.92 89.45
N GLU A 351 -116.48 -5.98 90.34
CA GLU A 351 -115.44 -4.97 90.08
C GLU A 351 -114.03 -5.60 89.99
N VAL A 352 -113.71 -6.54 90.89
CA VAL A 352 -112.46 -7.32 90.85
C VAL A 352 -112.39 -8.14 89.56
N ARG A 353 -113.52 -8.71 89.12
CA ARG A 353 -113.60 -9.44 87.86
C ARG A 353 -113.36 -8.54 86.64
N ALA A 354 -113.97 -7.35 86.62
CA ALA A 354 -113.76 -6.36 85.57
C ALA A 354 -112.29 -5.88 85.52
N LEU A 355 -111.66 -5.68 86.69
CA LEU A 355 -110.25 -5.34 86.79
C LEU A 355 -109.34 -6.48 86.28
N ALA A 356 -109.64 -7.72 86.66
CA ALA A 356 -108.92 -8.90 86.18
C ALA A 356 -109.00 -9.04 84.66
N GLN A 357 -110.17 -8.83 84.06
CA GLN A 357 -110.35 -8.84 82.61
C GLN A 357 -109.55 -7.72 81.93
N ARG A 358 -109.58 -6.50 82.47
CA ARG A 358 -108.77 -5.37 81.97
C ARG A 358 -107.27 -5.66 82.05
N SER A 359 -106.81 -6.29 83.12
CA SER A 359 -105.41 -6.71 83.26
C SER A 359 -105.01 -7.77 82.24
N ALA A 360 -105.88 -8.75 81.95
CA ALA A 360 -105.64 -9.76 80.93
C ALA A 360 -105.59 -9.14 79.51
N ASP A 361 -106.50 -8.22 79.20
CA ASP A 361 -106.51 -7.52 77.91
C ASP A 361 -105.24 -6.67 77.73
N ALA A 362 -104.81 -5.94 78.77
CA ALA A 362 -103.57 -5.18 78.76
C ALA A 362 -102.33 -6.09 78.65
N ALA A 363 -102.30 -7.22 79.35
CA ALA A 363 -101.21 -8.20 79.23
C ALA A 363 -101.12 -8.75 77.80
N LYS A 364 -102.25 -9.01 77.14
CA LYS A 364 -102.30 -9.46 75.75
C LYS A 364 -101.79 -8.40 74.77
N GLU A 365 -102.13 -7.13 74.97
CA GLU A 365 -101.62 -6.02 74.17
C GLU A 365 -100.10 -5.85 74.31
N ILE A 366 -99.59 -5.86 75.54
CA ILE A 366 -98.14 -5.83 75.82
C ILE A 366 -97.45 -7.03 75.16
N ARG A 367 -98.02 -8.23 75.25
CA ARG A 367 -97.47 -9.43 74.58
C ARG A 367 -97.36 -9.23 73.07
N GLY A 368 -98.35 -8.59 72.44
CA GLY A 368 -98.31 -8.27 71.00
C GLY A 368 -97.21 -7.26 70.64
N LEU A 369 -97.03 -6.21 71.45
CA LEU A 369 -95.96 -5.22 71.26
C LEU A 369 -94.57 -5.83 71.46
N ILE A 370 -94.40 -6.68 72.47
CA ILE A 370 -93.14 -7.39 72.73
C ILE A 370 -92.84 -8.39 71.62
N ALA A 371 -93.83 -9.15 71.14
CA ALA A 371 -93.64 -10.07 70.01
C ALA A 371 -93.16 -9.33 68.74
N THR A 372 -93.76 -8.16 68.46
CA THR A 372 -93.32 -7.29 67.35
C THR A 372 -91.89 -6.79 67.57
N SER A 373 -91.56 -6.35 68.79
CA SER A 373 -90.22 -5.88 69.15
C SER A 373 -89.18 -6.98 69.00
N THR A 374 -89.47 -8.21 69.45
CA THR A 374 -88.59 -9.38 69.28
C THR A 374 -88.31 -9.64 67.80
N GLN A 375 -89.33 -9.61 66.94
CA GLN A 375 -89.14 -9.80 65.49
C GLN A 375 -88.28 -8.70 64.86
N GLN A 376 -88.43 -7.44 65.32
CA GLN A 376 -87.58 -6.33 64.88
C GLN A 376 -86.12 -6.49 65.33
N VAL A 377 -85.90 -6.93 66.56
CA VAL A 377 -84.57 -7.18 67.12
C VAL A 377 -83.90 -8.35 66.39
N GLU A 378 -84.60 -9.47 66.17
CA GLU A 378 -84.07 -10.61 65.37
C GLU A 378 -83.61 -10.17 63.98
N ARG A 379 -84.44 -9.37 63.29
CA ARG A 379 -84.05 -8.78 62.01
C ARG A 379 -82.84 -7.85 62.13
N GLY A 380 -82.74 -7.09 63.22
CA GLY A 380 -81.59 -6.25 63.53
C GLY A 380 -80.31 -7.07 63.71
N VAL A 381 -80.37 -8.16 64.48
CA VAL A 381 -79.25 -9.10 64.67
C VAL A 381 -78.77 -9.63 63.32
N THR A 382 -79.65 -10.12 62.46
CA THR A 382 -79.28 -10.63 61.14
C THR A 382 -78.60 -9.57 60.27
N LEU A 383 -79.08 -8.32 60.30
CA LEU A 383 -78.46 -7.22 59.54
C LEU A 383 -77.07 -6.85 60.06
N VAL A 384 -76.89 -6.82 61.39
CA VAL A 384 -75.58 -6.55 62.01
C VAL A 384 -74.60 -7.66 61.69
N GLU A 385 -75.01 -8.93 61.79
CA GLU A 385 -74.18 -10.09 61.45
C GLU A 385 -73.75 -10.04 59.97
N SER A 386 -74.69 -9.81 59.05
CA SER A 386 -74.40 -9.69 57.61
C SER A 386 -73.45 -8.51 57.31
N THR A 387 -73.61 -7.40 58.02
CA THR A 387 -72.71 -6.23 57.92
C THR A 387 -71.30 -6.59 58.41
N GLY A 388 -71.18 -7.31 59.53
CA GLY A 388 -69.90 -7.78 60.07
C GLY A 388 -69.16 -8.73 59.12
N GLN A 389 -69.88 -9.66 58.48
CA GLN A 389 -69.33 -10.55 57.46
C GLN A 389 -68.82 -9.77 56.24
N THR A 390 -69.58 -8.77 55.78
CA THR A 390 -69.20 -7.91 54.66
C THR A 390 -67.95 -7.09 54.98
N LEU A 391 -67.85 -6.50 56.18
CA LEU A 391 -66.66 -5.78 56.63
C LEU A 391 -65.43 -6.70 56.69
N THR A 392 -65.59 -7.95 57.13
CA THR A 392 -64.50 -8.94 57.14
C THR A 392 -64.00 -9.23 55.72
N ALA A 393 -64.92 -9.39 54.76
CA ALA A 393 -64.55 -9.55 53.35
C ALA A 393 -63.81 -8.32 52.78
N ILE A 394 -64.24 -7.10 53.16
CA ILE A 394 -63.56 -5.85 52.79
C ILE A 394 -62.12 -5.82 53.34
N VAL A 395 -61.91 -6.16 54.60
CA VAL A 395 -60.56 -6.24 55.19
C VAL A 395 -59.66 -7.21 54.41
N GLY A 396 -60.21 -8.36 54.00
CA GLY A 396 -59.52 -9.31 53.14
C GLY A 396 -59.11 -8.70 51.80
N LYS A 397 -60.03 -8.00 51.13
CA LYS A 397 -59.78 -7.33 49.84
C LYS A 397 -58.78 -6.19 49.94
N VAL A 398 -58.82 -5.39 51.00
CA VAL A 398 -57.84 -4.31 51.23
C VAL A 398 -56.44 -4.90 51.49
N THR A 399 -56.36 -6.03 52.20
CA THR A 399 -55.08 -6.73 52.42
C THR A 399 -54.50 -7.30 51.12
N GLU A 400 -55.36 -7.86 50.24
CA GLU A 400 -54.96 -8.28 48.90
C GLU A 400 -54.44 -7.10 48.06
N MET A 401 -55.12 -5.95 48.14
CA MET A 401 -54.72 -4.71 47.46
C MET A 401 -53.36 -4.19 47.94
N ASP A 402 -53.12 -4.18 49.25
CA ASP A 402 -51.83 -3.79 49.85
C ASP A 402 -50.67 -4.66 49.34
N ARG A 403 -50.90 -5.97 49.22
CA ARG A 403 -49.91 -6.90 48.64
C ARG A 403 -49.58 -6.55 47.18
N LEU A 404 -50.61 -6.33 46.35
CA LEU A 404 -50.42 -5.98 44.94
C LEU A 404 -49.70 -4.64 44.75
N ILE A 405 -50.00 -3.64 45.59
CA ILE A 405 -49.33 -2.34 45.55
C ILE A 405 -47.85 -2.50 45.95
N THR A 406 -47.56 -3.35 46.94
CA THR A 406 -46.18 -3.67 47.34
C THR A 406 -45.39 -4.31 46.20
N ASP A 407 -46.01 -5.26 45.48
CA ASP A 407 -45.41 -5.90 44.30
C ASP A 407 -45.14 -4.87 43.18
N ILE A 408 -46.09 -3.94 42.93
CA ILE A 408 -45.91 -2.83 41.97
C ILE A 408 -44.73 -1.94 42.37
N ALA A 409 -44.63 -1.56 43.65
CA ALA A 409 -43.54 -0.71 44.15
C ALA A 409 -42.18 -1.41 44.03
N ALA A 410 -42.12 -2.71 44.27
CA ALA A 410 -40.92 -3.51 44.07
C ALA A 410 -40.52 -3.58 42.58
N SER A 411 -41.47 -3.88 41.70
CA SER A 411 -41.24 -3.93 40.24
C SER A 411 -40.81 -2.56 39.68
N ALA A 412 -41.40 -1.46 40.13
CA ALA A 412 -41.00 -0.12 39.73
C ALA A 412 -39.57 0.22 40.17
N ARG A 413 -39.14 -0.23 41.36
CA ARG A 413 -37.73 -0.08 41.81
C ARG A 413 -36.76 -0.88 40.95
N GLU A 414 -37.12 -2.11 40.58
CA GLU A 414 -36.31 -2.94 39.68
C GLU A 414 -36.21 -2.34 38.28
N GLN A 415 -37.32 -1.85 37.73
CA GLN A 415 -37.35 -1.12 36.46
C GLN A 415 -36.47 0.13 36.50
N ALA A 416 -36.47 0.89 37.60
CA ALA A 416 -35.63 2.07 37.75
C ALA A 416 -34.13 1.70 37.71
N THR A 417 -33.73 0.60 38.36
CA THR A 417 -32.36 0.08 38.27
C THR A 417 -32.01 -0.33 36.84
N GLY A 418 -32.88 -1.07 36.16
CA GLY A 418 -32.67 -1.47 34.76
C GLY A 418 -32.56 -0.28 33.81
N LEU A 419 -33.39 0.76 34.00
CA LEU A 419 -33.31 2.00 33.22
C LEU A 419 -32.01 2.76 33.46
N HIS A 420 -31.45 2.71 34.67
CA HIS A 420 -30.15 3.32 34.97
C HIS A 420 -29.01 2.62 34.22
N GLU A 421 -29.03 1.29 34.13
CA GLU A 421 -28.06 0.52 33.33
C GLU A 421 -28.21 0.84 31.84
N ILE A 422 -29.44 0.91 31.32
CA ILE A 422 -29.70 1.29 29.93
C ILE A 422 -29.20 2.72 29.65
N ASN A 423 -29.45 3.68 30.55
CA ASN A 423 -28.95 5.05 30.41
C ASN A 423 -27.42 5.09 30.34
N THR A 424 -26.74 4.29 31.17
CA THR A 424 -25.28 4.14 31.12
C THR A 424 -24.80 3.58 29.78
N ALA A 425 -25.49 2.56 29.24
CA ALA A 425 -25.18 2.00 27.93
C ALA A 425 -25.39 3.01 26.79
N VAL A 426 -26.46 3.81 26.84
CA VAL A 426 -26.72 4.89 25.87
C VAL A 426 -25.63 5.95 25.91
N ASN A 427 -25.17 6.37 27.11
CA ASN A 427 -24.05 7.30 27.23
C ASN A 427 -22.75 6.72 26.65
N HIS A 428 -22.51 5.42 26.80
CA HIS A 428 -21.37 4.77 26.17
C HIS A 428 -21.50 4.73 24.64
N MET A 429 -22.70 4.45 24.11
CA MET A 429 -22.96 4.50 22.67
C MET A 429 -22.78 5.92 22.09
N ASP A 430 -23.15 6.96 22.83
CA ASP A 430 -22.89 8.36 22.44
C ASP A 430 -21.38 8.64 22.33
N GLN A 431 -20.58 8.21 23.32
CA GLN A 431 -19.11 8.34 23.26
C GLN A 431 -18.51 7.64 22.04
N VAL A 432 -18.95 6.42 21.74
CA VAL A 432 -18.49 5.68 20.54
C VAL A 432 -18.94 6.39 19.26
N THR A 433 -20.13 6.97 19.25
CA THR A 433 -20.65 7.74 18.09
C THR A 433 -19.80 8.98 17.84
N GLN A 434 -19.42 9.70 18.89
CA GLN A 434 -18.50 10.85 18.78
C GLN A 434 -17.09 10.43 18.32
N GLN A 435 -16.58 9.28 18.80
CA GLN A 435 -15.30 8.74 18.32
C GLN A 435 -15.36 8.35 16.85
N ASN A 436 -16.48 7.77 16.39
CA ASN A 436 -16.68 7.47 14.98
C ASN A 436 -16.70 8.74 14.13
N ALA A 437 -17.33 9.81 14.61
CA ALA A 437 -17.33 11.10 13.92
C ALA A 437 -15.90 11.66 13.78
N ALA A 438 -15.12 11.65 14.86
CA ALA A 438 -13.71 12.05 14.82
C ALA A 438 -12.88 11.17 13.87
N MET A 439 -13.10 9.85 13.90
CA MET A 439 -12.43 8.91 13.01
C MET A 439 -12.78 9.14 11.54
N VAL A 440 -14.02 9.52 11.24
CA VAL A 440 -14.46 9.91 9.89
C VAL A 440 -13.73 11.15 9.42
N GLU A 441 -13.59 12.18 10.27
CA GLU A 441 -12.84 13.40 9.94
C GLU A 441 -11.35 13.09 9.69
N GLU A 442 -10.71 12.33 10.57
CA GLU A 442 -9.31 11.91 10.42
C GLU A 442 -9.10 11.06 9.15
N SER A 443 -9.98 10.11 8.89
CA SER A 443 -9.92 9.26 7.69
C SER A 443 -10.10 10.09 6.42
N THR A 444 -11.03 11.05 6.43
CA THR A 444 -11.25 11.96 5.31
C THR A 444 -10.00 12.80 5.02
N ALA A 445 -9.36 13.32 6.08
CA ALA A 445 -8.11 14.07 5.95
C ALA A 445 -6.98 13.19 5.38
N ALA A 446 -6.81 11.97 5.90
CA ALA A 446 -5.80 11.02 5.43
C ALA A 446 -6.00 10.60 3.96
N VAL A 447 -7.24 10.37 3.55
CA VAL A 447 -7.59 10.06 2.15
C VAL A 447 -7.24 11.23 1.24
N ASN A 448 -7.57 12.46 1.65
CA ASN A 448 -7.24 13.67 0.87
C ASN A 448 -5.73 13.88 0.75
N GLU A 449 -4.97 13.68 1.82
CA GLU A 449 -3.51 13.77 1.79
C GLU A 449 -2.91 12.69 0.87
N MET A 450 -3.35 11.44 1.00
CA MET A 450 -2.86 10.34 0.17
C MET A 450 -3.17 10.56 -1.31
N ASN A 451 -4.38 11.06 -1.63
CA ASN A 451 -4.74 11.40 -3.00
C ASN A 451 -3.84 12.51 -3.57
N ALA A 452 -3.55 13.54 -2.77
CA ALA A 452 -2.60 14.59 -3.16
C ALA A 452 -1.18 14.04 -3.42
N ARG A 453 -0.70 13.13 -2.57
CA ARG A 453 0.60 12.45 -2.75
C ARG A 453 0.65 11.58 -4.00
N SER A 454 -0.42 10.83 -4.29
CA SER A 454 -0.51 10.02 -5.51
C SER A 454 -0.55 10.89 -6.77
N ILE A 455 -1.24 12.03 -6.74
CA ILE A 455 -1.22 13.00 -7.84
C ILE A 455 0.19 13.60 -8.02
N GLU A 456 0.90 13.91 -6.93
CA GLU A 456 2.29 14.39 -6.97
C GLU A 456 3.22 13.32 -7.57
N LEU A 457 3.08 12.06 -7.16
CA LEU A 457 3.84 10.93 -7.70
C LEU A 457 3.60 10.75 -9.20
N ALA A 458 2.34 10.79 -9.64
CA ALA A 458 1.98 10.71 -11.06
C ALA A 458 2.61 11.85 -11.87
N LYS A 459 2.64 13.09 -11.34
CA LYS A 459 3.32 14.23 -11.98
C LYS A 459 4.84 14.03 -12.08
N LEU A 460 5.47 13.42 -11.08
CA LEU A 460 6.90 13.11 -11.11
C LEU A 460 7.23 12.05 -12.17
N ILE A 461 6.39 11.02 -12.29
CA ILE A 461 6.54 9.96 -13.31
C ILE A 461 6.31 10.51 -14.71
N GLN A 462 5.37 11.45 -14.89
CA GLN A 462 5.09 12.08 -16.17
C GLN A 462 6.29 12.84 -16.77
N ARG A 463 7.30 13.19 -15.97
CA ARG A 463 8.57 13.74 -16.48
C ARG A 463 9.36 12.71 -17.29
N PHE A 464 9.11 11.43 -17.11
CA PHE A 464 9.76 10.34 -17.83
C PHE A 464 8.91 9.88 -19.02
N SER A 465 9.52 9.82 -20.20
CA SER A 465 8.89 9.24 -21.40
C SER A 465 9.04 7.72 -21.39
N ILE A 466 8.03 7.04 -20.83
CA ILE A 466 7.98 5.59 -20.62
C ILE A 466 7.34 4.80 -21.78
N THR A 467 6.64 5.48 -22.69
CA THR A 467 6.08 4.90 -23.91
C THR A 467 6.83 5.47 -25.12
N GLY A 468 7.35 4.59 -25.97
CA GLY A 468 8.08 4.95 -27.21
C GLY A 468 7.24 5.62 -28.30
N GLN A 469 6.09 6.19 -27.94
CA GLN A 469 5.26 7.02 -28.79
C GLN A 469 4.96 8.31 -28.03
N GLY A 470 5.50 9.42 -28.54
CA GLY A 470 5.05 10.74 -28.14
C GLY A 470 3.53 10.81 -28.23
N GLN A 471 2.91 11.34 -27.18
CA GLN A 471 1.47 11.61 -27.09
C GLN A 471 0.55 10.38 -27.16
N ALA A 472 0.51 9.61 -26.08
CA ALA A 472 -0.78 9.27 -25.50
C ALA A 472 -0.91 10.06 -24.20
N ALA A 473 -1.52 11.24 -24.30
CA ALA A 473 -2.10 11.89 -23.14
C ALA A 473 -3.13 10.91 -22.56
N LEU A 474 -2.69 10.06 -21.63
CA LEU A 474 -3.59 9.33 -20.76
C LEU A 474 -4.37 10.40 -20.01
N SER A 475 -5.64 10.48 -20.37
CA SER A 475 -6.68 11.37 -19.90
C SER A 475 -6.84 11.29 -18.38
N PHE A 476 -5.95 11.96 -17.65
CA PHE A 476 -6.07 12.16 -16.19
C PHE A 476 -7.00 13.35 -15.84
N THR A 477 -7.47 14.10 -16.84
CA THR A 477 -8.38 15.26 -16.65
C THR A 477 -9.83 14.89 -16.35
N ARG A 478 -10.14 13.63 -15.98
CA ARG A 478 -11.52 13.23 -15.60
C ARG A 478 -11.74 12.98 -14.11
N TYR A 479 -10.73 13.15 -13.26
CA TYR A 479 -10.86 12.94 -11.81
C TYR A 479 -10.77 14.21 -10.96
N ALA A 480 -10.80 15.38 -11.60
CA ALA A 480 -10.97 16.67 -10.92
C ALA A 480 -12.31 17.30 -11.37
N ALA A 481 -13.42 16.74 -10.89
CA ALA A 481 -14.73 17.38 -10.87
C ALA A 481 -15.51 16.84 -9.67
#